data_AF-A0A4U9UBD8-F1
#
_entry.id   AF-A0A4U9UBD8-F1
#
_cell.length_a   1.000
_cell.length_b   1.000
_cell.length_c   1.000
_cell.angle_alpha   90.00
_cell.angle_beta   90.00
_cell.angle_gamma   90.00
#
_symmetry.space_group_name_H-M   'P 1'
#
loop_
_entity.id
_entity.type
_entity.pdbx_description
1 polymer ?
#
loop_
_entity_poly.entity_id
_entity_poly.type
_entity_poly.pdbx_seq_one_letter_code
_entity_poly.pdbx_strand_id
1 'polypeptide(L)'
;MNINEECGATDVRQLQARVLEEQAHVGLAFDGDGDRVMMVDHLGNKVDGDQILYIIAREGLRQGQLRGGAVGTLMSNMGLELALKQLGIPFARAKVGDRYVLEKTARAGLAHWGGKLRPRDPAGQNHHRGRYRRWPASVDGNRAE
;
A
#
# COMPACT_ATOMS: atom_id res chain seq x y z
N MET A 1 -8.07 8.31 -29.89
CA MET A 1 -6.89 7.52 -29.49
C MET A 1 -7.02 7.28 -27.99
N ASN A 2 -7.14 6.03 -27.55
CA ASN A 2 -7.23 5.69 -26.12
C ASN A 2 -5.82 5.41 -25.61
N ILE A 3 -5.34 6.20 -24.64
CA ILE A 3 -3.98 6.03 -24.09
C ILE A 3 -3.82 4.75 -23.25
N ASN A 4 -4.94 4.14 -22.84
CA ASN A 4 -4.98 2.93 -22.01
C ASN A 4 -5.36 1.67 -22.80
N GLU A 5 -5.24 1.71 -24.13
CA GLU A 5 -5.58 0.57 -24.97
C GLU A 5 -4.63 -0.61 -24.68
N GLU A 6 -5.22 -1.72 -24.20
CA GLU A 6 -4.54 -2.99 -23.88
C GLU A 6 -3.33 -2.89 -22.94
N CYS A 7 -3.27 -1.85 -22.10
CA CYS A 7 -2.17 -1.63 -21.18
C CYS A 7 -2.62 -0.94 -19.86
N GLY A 8 -1.63 -0.73 -18.99
CA GLY A 8 -1.79 0.05 -17.76
C GLY A 8 -2.58 -0.63 -16.65
N ALA A 9 -3.04 0.16 -15.67
CA ALA A 9 -3.79 -0.35 -14.52
C ALA A 9 -5.13 -1.01 -14.92
N THR A 10 -5.68 -0.68 -16.09
CA THR A 10 -6.91 -1.27 -16.62
C THR A 10 -6.70 -2.64 -17.28
N ASP A 11 -5.48 -2.92 -17.76
CA ASP A 11 -5.14 -4.21 -18.38
C ASP A 11 -3.69 -4.62 -18.10
N VAL A 12 -3.52 -5.53 -17.14
CA VAL A 12 -2.21 -6.01 -16.70
C VAL A 12 -1.74 -7.29 -17.40
N ARG A 13 -2.43 -7.77 -18.45
CA ARG A 13 -2.08 -9.07 -19.09
C ARG A 13 -0.65 -9.12 -19.60
N GLN A 14 -0.22 -8.05 -20.27
CA GLN A 14 1.16 -7.95 -20.78
C GLN A 14 2.18 -7.88 -19.63
N LEU A 15 1.86 -7.13 -18.57
CA LEU A 15 2.70 -7.06 -17.37
C LEU A 15 2.84 -8.43 -16.69
N GLN A 16 1.75 -9.20 -16.58
CA GLN A 16 1.79 -10.55 -16.01
C GLN A 16 2.71 -11.47 -16.82
N ALA A 17 2.59 -11.47 -18.14
CA ALA A 17 3.48 -12.25 -19.01
C ALA A 17 4.94 -11.84 -18.81
N ARG A 18 5.21 -10.53 -18.74
CA ARG A 18 6.57 -10.01 -18.57
C ARG A 18 7.19 -10.37 -17.22
N VAL A 19 6.42 -10.28 -16.13
CA VAL A 19 6.88 -10.67 -14.79
C VAL A 19 7.32 -12.14 -14.75
N LEU A 20 6.54 -13.02 -15.38
CA LEU A 20 6.87 -14.45 -15.46
C LEU A 20 8.07 -14.73 -16.36
N GLU A 21 8.15 -14.05 -17.52
CA GLU A 21 9.26 -14.16 -18.46
C GLU A 21 10.60 -13.73 -17.84
N GLU A 22 10.60 -12.58 -17.16
CA GLU A 22 11.81 -12.02 -16.53
C GLU A 22 12.09 -12.59 -15.14
N GLN A 23 11.21 -13.43 -14.60
CA GLN A 23 11.24 -13.87 -13.21
C GLN A 23 11.33 -12.68 -12.23
N ALA A 24 10.62 -11.59 -12.54
CA ALA A 24 10.65 -10.38 -11.76
C ALA A 24 9.97 -10.59 -10.40
N HIS A 25 10.47 -9.90 -9.37
CA HIS A 25 9.88 -9.98 -8.02
C HIS A 25 8.52 -9.29 -7.91
N VAL A 26 8.30 -8.25 -8.72
CA VAL A 26 7.10 -7.42 -8.72
C VAL A 26 6.93 -6.70 -10.06
N GLY A 27 5.70 -6.56 -10.51
CA GLY A 27 5.30 -5.70 -11.62
C GLY A 27 4.38 -4.57 -11.14
N LEU A 28 4.54 -3.38 -11.72
CA LEU A 28 3.70 -2.21 -11.45
C LEU A 28 3.06 -1.73 -12.77
N ALA A 29 1.74 -1.54 -12.77
CA ALA A 29 1.00 -0.98 -13.89
C ALA A 29 0.30 0.31 -13.45
N PHE A 30 0.55 1.39 -14.19
CA PHE A 30 -0.08 2.71 -13.95
C PHE A 30 -1.14 3.00 -15.02
N ASP A 31 -2.13 3.80 -14.68
CA ASP A 31 -3.04 4.42 -15.66
C ASP A 31 -2.35 5.64 -16.33
N GLY A 32 -2.90 6.15 -17.42
CA GLY A 32 -2.29 7.18 -18.26
C GLY A 32 -1.98 8.52 -17.59
N ASP A 33 -2.68 8.87 -16.50
CA ASP A 33 -2.37 10.05 -15.67
C ASP A 33 -1.56 9.70 -14.40
N GLY A 34 -1.31 8.42 -14.15
CA GLY A 34 -0.50 7.92 -13.05
C GLY A 34 -1.15 7.95 -11.68
N ASP A 35 -2.46 8.22 -11.57
CA ASP A 35 -3.14 8.28 -10.27
C ASP A 35 -3.53 6.91 -9.70
N ARG A 36 -3.61 5.90 -10.58
CA ARG A 36 -3.95 4.50 -10.25
C ARG A 36 -2.76 3.59 -10.46
N VAL A 37 -2.67 2.59 -9.59
CA VAL A 37 -1.70 1.50 -9.69
C VAL A 37 -2.38 0.15 -9.49
N MET A 38 -2.01 -0.82 -10.33
CA MET A 38 -2.23 -2.24 -10.11
C MET A 38 -0.89 -2.94 -10.04
N MET A 39 -0.80 -3.98 -9.22
CA MET A 39 0.44 -4.70 -9.00
C MET A 39 0.33 -6.15 -9.50
N VAL A 40 1.47 -6.75 -9.80
CA VAL A 40 1.59 -8.17 -10.13
C VAL A 40 2.71 -8.77 -9.27
N ASP A 41 2.45 -9.90 -8.62
CA ASP A 41 3.47 -10.62 -7.85
C ASP A 41 4.36 -11.51 -8.73
N HIS A 42 5.44 -12.04 -8.15
CA HIS A 42 6.38 -12.96 -8.82
C HIS A 42 5.75 -14.25 -9.38
N LEU A 43 4.53 -14.61 -8.99
CA LEU A 43 3.78 -15.76 -9.52
C LEU A 43 2.82 -15.34 -10.64
N GLY A 44 2.83 -14.06 -11.02
CA GLY A 44 1.94 -13.51 -12.03
C GLY A 44 0.53 -13.20 -11.52
N ASN A 45 0.27 -13.25 -10.21
CA ASN A 45 -1.06 -12.92 -9.67
C ASN A 45 -1.26 -11.41 -9.62
N LYS A 46 -2.49 -10.97 -9.92
CA LYS A 46 -2.88 -9.57 -9.73
C LYS A 46 -2.97 -9.26 -8.23
N VAL A 47 -2.43 -8.11 -7.86
CA VAL A 47 -2.52 -7.53 -6.52
C VAL A 47 -3.29 -6.22 -6.65
N ASP A 48 -4.52 -6.22 -6.12
CA ASP A 48 -5.48 -5.12 -6.29
C ASP A 48 -5.35 -4.03 -5.22
N GLY A 49 -6.17 -2.98 -5.35
CA GLY A 49 -6.15 -1.82 -4.44
C GLY A 49 -6.43 -2.17 -2.97
N ASP A 50 -7.24 -3.19 -2.68
CA ASP A 50 -7.51 -3.59 -1.30
C ASP A 50 -6.30 -4.31 -0.70
N GLN A 51 -5.64 -5.19 -1.46
CA GLN A 51 -4.42 -5.86 -1.05
C GLN A 51 -3.27 -4.87 -0.86
N ILE A 52 -3.13 -3.90 -1.77
CA ILE A 52 -2.15 -2.80 -1.67
C ILE A 52 -2.42 -1.97 -0.41
N LEU A 53 -3.68 -1.58 -0.17
CA LEU A 53 -4.06 -0.82 1.03
C LEU A 53 -3.74 -1.59 2.32
N TYR A 54 -4.00 -2.89 2.35
CA TYR A 54 -3.64 -3.75 3.49
C TYR A 54 -2.13 -3.78 3.73
N ILE A 55 -1.32 -3.98 2.69
CA ILE A 55 0.16 -4.01 2.79
C ILE A 55 0.66 -2.69 3.37
N ILE A 56 0.20 -1.57 2.83
CA ILE A 56 0.60 -0.23 3.28
C ILE A 56 0.17 0.00 4.73
N ALA A 57 -1.09 -0.29 5.08
CA ALA A 57 -1.59 -0.10 6.44
C ALA A 57 -0.83 -0.96 7.47
N ARG A 58 -0.62 -2.24 7.17
CA ARG A 58 0.14 -3.17 8.02
C ARG A 58 1.57 -2.70 8.22
N GLU A 59 2.26 -2.30 7.15
CA GLU A 59 3.64 -1.83 7.23
C GLU A 59 3.73 -0.52 8.00
N GLY A 60 2.77 0.39 7.78
CA GLY A 60 2.59 1.61 8.54
C GLY A 60 2.45 1.39 10.04
N LEU A 61 1.62 0.41 10.43
CA LEU A 61 1.45 0.02 11.82
C LEU A 61 2.77 -0.53 12.38
N ARG A 62 3.45 -1.42 11.64
CA ARG A 62 4.73 -2.02 12.04
C ARG A 62 5.83 -0.97 12.25
N GLN A 63 5.85 0.08 11.43
CA GLN A 63 6.81 1.19 11.54
C GLN A 63 6.37 2.26 12.57
N GLY A 64 5.18 2.15 13.17
CA GLY A 64 4.63 3.17 14.05
C GLY A 64 4.33 4.50 13.35
N GLN A 65 4.07 4.46 12.04
CA GLN A 65 3.78 5.62 11.19
C GLN A 65 2.31 5.78 10.87
N LEU A 66 1.53 4.68 10.93
CA LEU A 66 0.09 4.72 10.72
C LEU A 66 -0.58 5.45 11.88
N ARG A 67 -1.24 6.56 11.58
CA ARG A 67 -2.11 7.26 12.54
C ARG A 67 -3.57 7.13 12.12
N GLY A 68 -4.40 6.74 13.08
CA GLY A 68 -5.80 6.42 12.84
C GLY A 68 -5.94 5.01 12.26
N GLY A 69 -6.41 4.90 11.02
CA GLY A 69 -6.73 3.62 10.38
C GLY A 69 -6.74 3.70 8.86
N ALA A 70 -7.52 2.86 8.18
CA ALA A 70 -7.60 2.83 6.72
C ALA A 70 -9.01 3.18 6.24
N VAL A 71 -9.11 3.74 5.03
CA VAL A 71 -10.39 4.06 4.38
C VAL A 71 -10.44 3.35 3.04
N GLY A 72 -11.48 2.55 2.82
CA GLY A 72 -11.82 1.95 1.53
C GLY A 72 -13.20 2.39 1.09
N THR A 73 -13.72 1.77 0.04
CA THR A 73 -15.07 2.08 -0.45
C THR A 73 -16.08 1.02 -0.03
N LEU A 74 -17.35 1.24 -0.35
CA LEU A 74 -18.38 0.19 -0.27
C LEU A 74 -18.05 -1.03 -1.15
N MET A 75 -17.18 -0.89 -2.16
CA MET A 75 -16.75 -1.98 -3.03
C MET A 75 -15.58 -2.78 -2.46
N SER A 76 -14.90 -2.27 -1.42
CA SER A 76 -13.77 -2.99 -0.82
C SER A 76 -14.22 -4.35 -0.28
N ASN A 77 -13.42 -5.38 -0.52
CA ASN A 77 -13.68 -6.74 -0.11
C ASN A 77 -13.85 -6.84 1.42
N MET A 78 -14.71 -7.76 1.89
CA MET A 78 -14.88 -8.01 3.33
C MET A 78 -13.61 -8.58 3.98
N GLY A 79 -12.81 -9.34 3.23
CA GLY A 79 -11.53 -9.88 3.68
C GLY A 79 -10.54 -8.80 4.11
N LEU A 80 -10.52 -7.64 3.43
CA LEU A 80 -9.72 -6.48 3.84
C LEU A 80 -10.11 -6.01 5.25
N GLU A 81 -11.41 -5.82 5.47
CA GLU A 81 -11.92 -5.34 6.76
C GLU A 81 -11.61 -6.32 7.90
N LEU A 82 -11.77 -7.62 7.65
CA LEU A 82 -11.42 -8.65 8.63
C LEU A 82 -9.91 -8.67 8.93
N ALA A 83 -9.07 -8.57 7.90
CA ALA A 83 -7.62 -8.55 8.05
C ALA A 83 -7.13 -7.31 8.82
N LEU A 84 -7.68 -6.12 8.53
CA LEU A 84 -7.36 -4.90 9.27
C LEU A 84 -7.83 -4.98 10.73
N LYS A 85 -9.02 -5.55 10.98
CA LYS A 85 -9.54 -5.76 12.33
C LYS A 85 -8.63 -6.66 13.17
N GLN A 86 -8.05 -7.71 12.59
CA GLN A 86 -7.09 -8.59 13.27
C GLN A 86 -5.81 -7.84 13.68
N LEU A 87 -5.43 -6.80 12.95
CA LEU A 87 -4.30 -5.92 13.27
C LEU A 87 -4.68 -4.77 14.22
N GLY A 88 -5.94 -4.67 14.64
CA GLY A 88 -6.44 -3.55 15.43
C GLY A 88 -6.48 -2.22 14.66
N ILE A 89 -6.45 -2.27 13.33
CA ILE A 89 -6.51 -1.07 12.47
C ILE A 89 -7.98 -0.73 12.21
N PRO A 90 -8.47 0.46 12.63
CA PRO A 90 -9.81 0.89 12.29
C PRO A 90 -9.99 0.99 10.77
N PHE A 91 -11.12 0.50 10.27
CA PHE A 91 -11.46 0.60 8.85
C PHE A 91 -12.78 1.34 8.66
N ALA A 92 -12.80 2.29 7.74
CA ALA A 92 -14.02 3.02 7.37
C ALA A 92 -14.33 2.84 5.89
N ARG A 93 -15.63 2.67 5.58
CA ARG A 93 -16.12 2.61 4.21
C ARG A 93 -16.70 3.95 3.79
N ALA A 94 -16.24 4.46 2.66
CA ALA A 94 -16.79 5.62 1.97
C ALA A 94 -17.69 5.20 0.80
N LYS A 95 -18.52 6.12 0.30
CA LYS A 95 -19.18 5.94 -1.00
C LYS A 95 -18.10 5.80 -2.10
N VAL A 96 -18.47 5.19 -3.23
CA VAL A 96 -17.56 5.00 -4.36
C VAL A 96 -17.17 6.35 -4.96
N GLY A 97 -15.85 6.57 -5.12
CA GLY A 97 -15.26 7.78 -5.69
C GLY A 97 -14.24 8.43 -4.75
N ASP A 98 -13.12 8.88 -5.33
CA ASP A 98 -11.94 9.34 -4.59
C ASP A 98 -12.24 10.53 -3.67
N ARG A 99 -13.14 11.42 -4.11
CA ARG A 99 -13.64 12.53 -3.31
C ARG A 99 -14.22 12.05 -1.97
N TYR A 100 -15.04 11.00 -1.97
CA TYR A 100 -15.65 10.51 -0.74
C TYR A 100 -14.63 9.81 0.17
N VAL A 101 -13.65 9.13 -0.43
CA VAL A 101 -12.53 8.54 0.31
C VAL A 101 -11.75 9.65 1.00
N LEU A 102 -11.32 10.69 0.27
CA LEU A 102 -10.58 11.83 0.82
C LEU A 102 -11.36 12.55 1.92
N GLU A 103 -12.64 12.86 1.69
CA GLU A 103 -13.50 13.51 2.70
C GLU A 103 -13.64 12.64 3.96
N LYS A 104 -13.79 11.32 3.81
CA LYS A 104 -13.92 10.39 4.94
C LYS A 104 -12.60 10.27 5.71
N THR A 105 -11.47 10.17 5.01
CA THR A 105 -10.11 10.15 5.58
C THR A 105 -9.88 11.38 6.45
N ALA A 106 -10.15 12.57 5.91
CA ALA A 106 -9.98 13.83 6.64
C ALA A 106 -10.91 13.94 7.86
N ARG A 107 -12.20 13.60 7.72
CA ARG A 107 -13.18 13.70 8.82
C ARG A 107 -12.95 12.69 9.93
N ALA A 108 -12.52 11.48 9.60
CA ALA A 108 -12.32 10.41 10.56
C ALA A 108 -10.91 10.43 11.20
N GLY A 109 -10.02 11.30 10.72
CA GLY A 109 -8.62 11.34 11.18
C GLY A 109 -7.87 10.03 10.87
N LEU A 110 -8.22 9.37 9.76
CA LEU A 110 -7.65 8.07 9.37
C LEU A 110 -6.58 8.27 8.29
N ALA A 111 -5.77 7.24 8.05
CA ALA A 111 -4.75 7.14 7.00
C ALA A 111 -3.76 8.32 6.93
N HIS A 112 -3.43 8.92 8.09
CA HIS A 112 -2.41 9.96 8.16
C HIS A 112 -1.01 9.35 8.24
N TRP A 113 -0.20 9.65 7.24
CA TRP A 113 1.19 9.24 7.12
C TRP A 113 2.08 10.40 7.54
N GLY A 114 2.80 10.25 8.66
CA GLY A 114 3.66 11.31 9.16
C GLY A 114 4.69 10.77 10.12
N GLY A 115 5.96 10.96 9.77
CA GLY A 115 7.13 10.63 10.59
C GLY A 115 6.98 11.11 12.03
N LYS A 116 7.67 10.40 12.93
CA LYS A 116 7.61 10.45 14.41
C LYS A 116 7.22 11.82 15.02
N LEU A 117 5.94 12.19 15.01
CA LEU A 117 5.37 12.97 16.10
C LEU A 117 4.84 11.91 17.04
N ARG A 118 5.57 11.72 18.13
CA ARG A 118 5.18 10.82 19.21
C ARG A 118 3.74 11.14 19.62
N PRO A 119 2.89 10.13 19.87
CA PRO A 119 1.69 10.36 20.66
C PRO A 119 2.12 11.07 21.94
N ARG A 120 1.41 12.14 22.32
CA ARG A 120 1.55 12.68 23.67
C ARG A 120 0.97 11.63 24.59
N ASP A 121 1.84 10.88 25.26
CA ASP A 121 1.44 10.02 26.37
C ASP A 121 0.73 10.91 27.41
N PRO A 122 -0.53 10.62 27.78
CA PRO A 122 -1.18 11.35 28.86
C PRO A 122 -0.51 11.13 30.23
N ALA A 123 0.40 10.15 30.37
CA ALA A 123 1.08 9.77 31.61
C ALA A 123 2.61 9.97 31.61
N GLY A 124 3.20 10.59 30.58
CA GLY A 124 4.57 11.12 30.65
C GLY A 124 5.74 10.14 30.83
N GLN A 125 5.67 8.88 30.38
CA GLN A 125 6.78 7.93 30.56
C GLN A 125 7.24 7.26 29.24
N ASN A 126 8.31 7.81 28.66
CA ASN A 126 9.03 7.23 27.52
C ASN A 126 9.92 6.06 27.96
N HIS A 127 9.66 4.84 27.46
CA HIS A 127 10.64 3.77 27.49
C HIS A 127 10.75 3.04 26.15
N HIS A 128 11.91 3.20 25.51
CA HIS A 128 12.80 2.17 24.95
C HIS A 128 13.53 2.60 23.67
N ARG A 129 14.83 2.30 23.70
CA ARG A 129 15.88 2.61 22.71
C ARG A 129 15.75 1.66 21.51
N GLY A 130 15.88 2.19 20.29
CA GLY A 130 15.99 1.37 19.08
C GLY A 130 16.71 2.14 17.98
N ARG A 131 17.95 1.74 17.69
CA ARG A 131 18.86 2.32 16.71
C ARG A 131 18.35 2.09 15.28
N TYR A 132 18.35 3.12 14.45
CA TYR A 132 18.20 2.99 13.00
C TYR A 132 19.33 2.11 12.45
N ARG A 133 19.02 0.98 11.81
CA ARG A 133 19.94 0.33 10.87
C ARG A 133 19.59 0.83 9.46
N ARG A 134 20.57 1.47 8.84
CA ARG A 134 20.60 1.83 7.42
C ARG A 134 20.53 0.56 6.58
N TRP A 135 19.63 0.51 5.60
CA TRP A 135 19.60 -0.54 4.58
C TRP A 135 20.90 -0.41 3.75
N PRO A 136 21.72 -1.46 3.59
CA PRO A 136 22.86 -1.38 2.69
C PRO A 136 22.34 -1.36 1.26
N ALA A 137 22.59 -0.24 0.58
CA ALA A 137 22.46 -0.13 -0.86
C ALA A 137 23.77 -0.60 -1.49
N SER A 138 23.80 -1.83 -1.98
CA SER A 138 24.55 -2.27 -3.17
C SER A 138 24.57 -3.79 -3.24
N VAL A 139 23.98 -4.34 -4.30
CA VAL A 139 24.52 -5.54 -4.93
C VAL A 139 24.67 -5.17 -6.38
N ASP A 140 25.85 -4.61 -6.68
CA ASP A 140 26.33 -4.43 -8.03
C ASP A 140 26.44 -5.79 -8.73
N GLY A 141 26.12 -5.79 -10.02
CA GLY A 141 26.25 -6.96 -10.87
C GLY A 141 27.71 -7.33 -11.19
N ASN A 142 27.85 -8.61 -11.54
CA ASN A 142 28.82 -9.16 -12.48
C ASN A 142 30.31 -9.24 -12.05
N ARG A 143 30.83 -10.46 -11.89
CA ARG A 143 32.01 -11.04 -12.58
C ARG A 143 32.48 -12.34 -11.93
N ALA A 144 32.79 -13.33 -12.78
CA ALA A 144 33.83 -14.38 -12.70
C ALA A 144 33.91 -15.23 -11.41
N GLU A 145 33.94 -16.56 -11.44
CA GLU A 145 34.66 -17.53 -12.30
C GLU A 145 33.84 -18.83 -12.46
#